data_AF-A0A915LBW6-F1
#
_entry.id   AF-A0A915LBW6-F1
#
_cell.length_a   1.000
_cell.length_b   1.000
_cell.length_c   1.000
_cell.angle_alpha   90.00
_cell.angle_beta   90.00
_cell.angle_gamma   90.00
#
_symmetry.space_group_name_H-M   'P 1'
#
loop_
_entity.id
_entity.type
_entity.pdbx_description
1 polymer ?
#
loop_
_entity_poly.entity_id
_entity_poly.type
_entity_poly.pdbx_seq_one_letter_code
_entity_poly.pdbx_strand_id
1 'polypeptide(L)' 'DQGDREQALSDIKCGRVKILIATDVASRGLDIVDITHVFNYDFPRHMEEYIHRVGRTGRAG' A
#
# COMPACT_ATOMS: atom_id res chain seq x y z
N ASP A 1 7.30 -15.66 3.49
CA ASP A 1 5.97 -15.25 2.99
C ASP A 1 5.24 -14.27 3.90
N GLN A 2 4.63 -14.69 5.02
CA GLN A 2 3.92 -13.74 5.91
C GLN A 2 4.88 -12.86 6.73
N GLY A 3 6.00 -13.40 7.20
CA GLY A 3 7.01 -12.65 7.95
C GLY A 3 7.70 -11.55 7.11
N ASP A 4 8.03 -11.84 5.85
CA ASP A 4 8.64 -10.85 4.94
C ASP A 4 7.68 -9.68 4.67
N ARG A 5 6.39 -9.98 4.60
CA ARG A 5 5.33 -8.98 4.43
C ARG A 5 5.23 -8.07 5.64
N GLU A 6 5.23 -8.62 6.85
CA GLU A 6 5.22 -7.84 8.09
C GLU A 6 6.50 -7.00 8.24
N GLN A 7 7.65 -7.55 7.85
CA GLN A 7 8.92 -6.82 7.87
C GLN A 7 8.91 -5.63 6.91
N ALA A 8 8.46 -5.82 5.66
CA ALA A 8 8.36 -4.73 4.67
C ALA A 8 7.43 -3.61 5.14
N LEU A 9 6.33 -3.96 5.83
CA LEU A 9 5.44 -2.99 6.46
C LEU A 9 6.10 -2.24 7.61
N SER A 10 6.83 -2.96 8.47
CA SER A 10 7.56 -2.35 9.57
C SER A 10 8.60 -1.37 9.05
N ASP A 11 9.33 -1.77 8.00
CA ASP A 11 10.37 -0.96 7.38
C ASP A 11 9.81 0.32 6.75
N ILE A 12 8.62 0.29 6.13
CA ILE A 12 7.99 1.50 5.59
C ILE A 12 7.41 2.38 6.70
N LYS A 13 6.80 1.79 7.74
CA LYS A 13 6.24 2.53 8.89
C LYS A 13 7.33 3.21 9.73
N CYS A 14 8.49 2.60 9.90
CA CYS A 14 9.63 3.22 10.61
C CYS A 14 10.49 4.11 9.70
N GLY A 15 10.14 4.26 8.41
CA GLY A 15 10.84 5.11 7.46
C GLY A 15 12.20 4.55 6.98
N ARG A 16 12.55 3.32 7.34
CA ARG A 16 13.75 2.62 6.83
C ARG A 16 13.67 2.43 5.31
N VAL A 17 12.46 2.18 4.81
CA VAL A 17 12.14 2.12 3.38
C VAL A 17 11.17 3.25 3.06
N LYS A 18 11.38 3.93 1.93
CA LYS A 18 10.53 5.06 1.50
C LYS A 18 9.50 4.67 0.43
N ILE A 19 9.72 3.55 -0.25
CA ILE A 19 8.91 3.12 -1.40
C ILE A 19 8.59 1.64 -1.23
N LEU A 20 7.31 1.29 -1.27
CA LEU A 20 6.84 -0.09 -1.33
C LEU A 20 6.22 -0.34 -2.70
N ILE A 21 6.68 -1.41 -3.35
CA ILE A 21 6.10 -1.90 -4.60
C ILE A 21 5.30 -3.15 -4.27
N ALA A 22 4.02 -3.17 -4.63
CA ALA A 22 3.12 -4.28 -4.32
C ALA A 22 2.08 -4.48 -5.44
N THR A 23 1.63 -5.71 -5.60
CA THR A 23 0.44 -6.07 -6.41
C THR A 23 -0.81 -6.11 -5.51
N ASP A 24 -2.00 -6.16 -6.11
CA ASP A 24 -3.26 -6.18 -5.34
C ASP A 24 -3.40 -7.41 -4.45
N VAL A 25 -2.82 -8.54 -4.88
CA VAL A 25 -2.74 -9.76 -4.07
C VAL A 25 -1.88 -9.49 -2.83
N ALA A 26 -0.75 -8.82 -3.00
CA ALA A 26 0.16 -8.48 -1.91
C ALA A 26 -0.39 -7.38 -0.99
N SER A 27 -1.40 -6.59 -1.40
CA SER A 27 -1.97 -5.51 -0.60
C SER A 27 -3.18 -5.92 0.27
N ARG A 28 -3.87 -7.03 -0.05
CA ARG A 28 -5.03 -7.53 0.73
C ARG A 28 -4.64 -7.98 2.14
N GLY A 29 -5.02 -7.21 3.14
CA GLY A 29 -4.63 -7.44 4.54
C GLY A 29 -3.43 -6.61 4.99
N LEU A 30 -2.84 -5.80 4.11
CA LEU A 30 -1.92 -4.75 4.51
C LEU A 30 -2.71 -3.55 5.00
N ASP A 31 -2.71 -3.33 6.30
CA ASP A 31 -3.12 -2.03 6.84
C ASP A 31 -1.93 -1.06 6.81
N ILE A 32 -1.72 -0.52 5.61
CA ILE A 32 -0.80 0.59 5.37
C ILE A 32 -1.60 1.86 5.51
N VAL A 33 -1.41 2.51 6.66
CA VAL A 33 -1.94 3.83 6.97
C VAL A 33 -0.81 4.83 6.74
N ASP A 34 -1.17 6.07 6.41
CA ASP A 34 -0.23 7.20 6.39
C ASP A 34 0.76 7.25 5.20
N ILE A 35 0.31 6.80 4.02
CA ILE A 35 1.09 6.97 2.80
C ILE A 35 0.83 8.37 2.21
N THR A 36 1.88 9.08 1.82
CA THR A 36 1.75 10.42 1.24
C THR A 36 1.31 10.41 -0.22
N HIS A 37 1.71 9.38 -0.98
CA HIS A 37 1.45 9.26 -2.41
C HIS A 37 1.19 7.81 -2.80
N VAL A 38 0.27 7.61 -3.75
CA VAL A 38 -0.03 6.31 -4.36
C VAL A 38 0.21 6.41 -5.85
N PHE A 39 1.08 5.55 -6.40
CA PHE A 39 1.36 5.47 -7.82
C PHE A 39 0.76 4.19 -8.39
N ASN A 40 -0.14 4.31 -9.36
CA ASN A 40 -0.66 3.17 -10.12
C ASN A 40 0.24 2.95 -11.33
N TYR A 41 0.96 1.82 -11.36
CA TYR A 41 1.78 1.46 -12.52
C TYR A 41 0.90 1.12 -13.73
N ASP A 42 -0.10 0.27 -13.53
CA ASP A 42 -1.16 -0.03 -14.50
C ASP A 42 -2.53 0.36 -13.93
N PHE A 43 -3.45 0.72 -14.83
CA PHE A 43 -4.83 0.96 -14.44
C PHE A 43 -5.46 -0.33 -13.91
N PRO A 44 -6.09 -0.30 -12.73
CA PRO A 44 -6.70 -1.49 -12.14
C PRO A 44 -7.81 -2.05 -13.03
N ARG A 45 -8.06 -3.36 -12.92
CA ARG A 45 -9.05 -4.04 -13.77
C ARG A 45 -10.48 -3.65 -13.42
N HIS A 46 -10.70 -3.20 -12.19
CA HIS A 46 -12.00 -2.78 -11.66
C HIS A 46 -11.87 -1.44 -10.94
N MET A 47 -12.92 -0.62 -10.99
CA MET A 47 -12.92 0.72 -10.38
C MET A 47 -12.85 0.66 -8.86
N GLU A 48 -13.41 -0.36 -8.23
CA GLU A 48 -13.36 -0.58 -6.79
C GLU A 48 -11.91 -0.71 -6.30
N GLU A 49 -11.07 -1.41 -7.07
CA GLU A 49 -9.64 -1.59 -6.77
C GLU A 49 -8.89 -0.26 -6.83
N TYR A 50 -9.21 0.61 -7.79
CA TYR A 50 -8.69 1.97 -7.83
C TYR A 50 -9.00 2.72 -6.52
N ILE A 51 -10.27 2.72 -6.10
CA ILE A 51 -10.74 3.40 -4.89
C ILE A 51 -10.01 2.85 -3.65
N HIS A 52 -9.84 1.53 -3.56
CA HIS A 52 -9.12 0.90 -2.46
C HIS A 52 -7.63 1.25 -2.43
N ARG A 53 -6.97 1.39 -3.60
CA ARG A 53 -5.56 1.79 -3.71
C ARG A 53 -5.37 3.24 -3.29
N VAL A 54 -6.13 4.17 -3.87
CA VAL A 54 -5.99 5.61 -3.56
C VAL A 54 -6.44 5.95 -2.14
N GLY A 55 -7.35 5.17 -1.56
CA GLY A 55 -7.77 5.30 -0.17
C GLY A 55 -6.69 5.01 0.87
N ARG A 56 -5.45 4.70 0.47
CA ARG A 56 -4.28 4.56 1.35
C ARG A 56 -3.55 5.88 1.63
N THR A 57 -3.88 6.92 0.86
CA THR A 57 -3.45 8.29 1.12
C THR A 57 -4.67 9.17 1.41
N GLY A 58 -4.45 10.43 1.78
CA GLY A 58 -5.53 11.41 1.98
C GLY A 58 -6.51 11.11 3.12
N ARG A 59 -6.18 10.17 4.01
CA ARG A 59 -6.95 9.91 5.24
C ARG A 59 -6.53 10.90 6.33
N ALA A 60 -6.99 12.14 6.19
CA ALA A 60 -6.91 13.16 7.23
C ALA A 60 -8.33 13.68 7.51
N GLY A 61 -8.97 13.06 8.49
CA GLY A 61 -9.91 13.73 9.40
C GLY A 61 -9.20 13.90 10.74
#